data_AF-A0A396JW96-F1
#
_entry.id   AF-A0A396JW96-F1
#
_cell.length_a   1.000
_cell.length_b   1.000
_cell.length_c   1.000
_cell.angle_alpha   90.00
_cell.angle_beta   90.00
_cell.angle_gamma   90.00
#
_symmetry.space_group_name_H-M   'P 1'
#
loop_
_entity.id
_entity.type
_entity.pdbx_description
1 polymer ?
#
loop_
_entity_poly.entity_id
_entity_poly.type
_entity_poly.pdbx_seq_one_letter_code
_entity_poly.pdbx_strand_id
1 'polypeptide(L)' 'MTLTKRYVLRLFISIKYITANVVDRNSGRIVATSSTAEHDIKQSLECGRP' A
#
# COMPACT_ATOMS: atom_id res chain seq x y z
N MET A 1 30.20 0.30 0.47
CA MET A 1 28.87 0.93 0.65
C MET A 1 27.82 -0.14 0.45
N THR A 2 27.16 -0.61 1.50
CA THR A 2 25.98 -1.45 1.34
C THR A 2 24.83 -0.56 0.93
N LEU A 3 24.32 -0.71 -0.30
CA LEU A 3 23.09 -0.06 -0.76
C LEU A 3 21.93 -0.64 0.06
N THR A 4 21.66 -0.06 1.23
CA THR A 4 20.48 -0.42 2.00
C THR A 4 19.26 0.01 1.19
N LYS A 5 18.28 -0.90 1.02
CA LYS A 5 16.99 -0.54 0.41
C LYS A 5 16.35 0.56 1.25
N ARG A 6 16.44 1.81 0.75
CA ARG A 6 15.95 3.02 1.40
C ARG A 6 14.44 2.95 1.64
N TYR A 7 13.70 2.35 0.72
CA TYR A 7 12.25 2.22 0.80
C TYR A 7 11.83 0.77 1.01
N VAL A 8 10.89 0.55 1.93
CA VAL A 8 10.37 -0.77 2.30
C VAL A 8 8.86 -0.79 2.14
N LEU A 9 8.35 -1.81 1.46
CA LEU A 9 6.92 -2.05 1.37
C LEU A 9 6.42 -2.77 2.62
N ARG A 10 5.38 -2.22 3.27
CA ARG A 10 4.64 -2.83 4.37
C ARG A 10 3.20 -3.06 3.91
N LEU A 11 2.81 -4.32 3.83
CA LEU A 11 1.50 -4.74 3.36
C LEU A 11 0.67 -5.24 4.54
N PHE A 12 -0.55 -4.72 4.67
CA PHE A 12 -1.55 -5.17 5.61
C PHE A 12 -2.73 -5.75 4.85
N ILE A 13 -3.06 -7.00 5.11
CA ILE A 13 -4.15 -7.73 4.48
C ILE A 13 -5.18 -8.06 5.55
N SER A 14 -6.42 -7.68 5.31
CA SER A 14 -7.59 -8.08 6.09
C SER A 14 -8.59 -8.78 5.18
N ILE A 15 -9.67 -9.31 5.76
CA ILE A 15 -10.74 -9.96 4.98
C ILE A 15 -11.41 -8.98 4.00
N LYS A 16 -11.51 -7.70 4.35
CA LYS A 16 -12.24 -6.70 3.55
C LYS A 16 -11.33 -5.77 2.77
N TYR A 17 -10.13 -5.51 3.26
CA TYR A 17 -9.27 -4.47 2.72
C TYR A 17 -7.80 -4.87 2.73
N ILE A 18 -7.07 -4.38 1.73
CA ILE A 18 -5.62 -4.45 1.64
C ILE A 18 -5.08 -3.03 1.68
N THR A 19 -4.01 -2.80 2.44
CA THR A 19 -3.29 -1.52 2.49
C THR A 19 -1.80 -1.73 2.32
N ALA A 20 -1.23 -1.05 1.33
CA ALA A 20 0.18 -1.05 0.99
C ALA A 20 0.80 0.31 1.37
N ASN A 21 1.83 0.28 2.20
CA ASN A 21 2.58 1.48 2.59
C ASN A 21 4.04 1.33 2.18
N VAL A 22 4.59 2.33 1.51
CA VAL A 22 6.04 2.46 1.32
C VAL A 22 6.59 3.31 2.44
N VAL A 23 7.55 2.78 3.19
CA VAL A 23 8.20 3.45 4.32
C VAL A 23 9.65 3.75 3.97
N ASP A 24 10.07 4.99 4.18
CA ASP A 24 11.48 5.37 4.15
C ASP A 24 12.16 4.87 5.43
N ARG A 25 13.12 3.95 5.30
CA ARG A 25 13.82 3.32 6.42
C ARG A 25 14.66 4.32 7.22
N ASN A 26 15.11 5.40 6.59
CA ASN A 26 15.96 6.39 7.25
C ASN A 26 15.16 7.32 8.16
N SER A 27 13.93 7.69 7.77
CA SER A 27 13.08 8.60 8.54
C SER A 27 11.95 7.91 9.29
N GLY A 28 11.64 6.65 8.96
CA GLY A 28 10.48 5.91 9.46
C GLY A 28 9.13 6.42 8.92
N ARG A 29 9.14 7.38 8.00
CA ARG A 29 7.92 8.00 7.47
C ARG A 29 7.35 7.20 6.31
N ILE A 30 6.03 7.22 6.20
CA ILE A 30 5.33 6.68 5.03
C ILE A 30 5.49 7.70 3.89
N VAL A 31 6.01 7.25 2.75
CA VAL A 31 6.24 8.09 1.56
C VAL A 31 5.16 7.89 0.50
N ALA A 32 4.46 6.75 0.54
CA ALA A 32 3.32 6.47 -0.31
C ALA A 32 2.40 5.47 0.39
N THR A 33 1.09 5.64 0.18
CA THR A 33 0.05 4.74 0.66
C THR A 33 -0.88 4.42 -0.51
N SER A 34 -1.34 3.17 -0.55
CA SER A 34 -2.42 2.74 -1.42
C SER A 34 -3.27 1.71 -0.69
N SER A 35 -4.58 1.82 -0.78
CA SER A 35 -5.54 0.94 -0.09
C SER A 35 -6.74 0.62 -0.95
N THR A 36 -7.27 -0.60 -0.84
CA THR A 36 -8.54 -0.97 -1.50
C THR A 36 -9.76 -0.33 -0.84
N ALA A 37 -9.58 0.38 0.28
CA ALA A 37 -10.59 1.24 0.86
C ALA A 37 -10.71 2.60 0.13
N GLU A 38 -9.71 2.99 -0.67
CA GLU A 38 -9.78 4.21 -1.48
C GLU A 38 -10.84 4.07 -2.56
N HIS A 39 -11.66 5.10 -2.73
CA HIS A 39 -12.85 5.07 -3.58
C HIS A 39 -12.52 4.66 -5.03
N ASP A 40 -11.48 5.27 -5.60
CA ASP A 40 -11.07 5.06 -7.00
C ASP A 40 -10.54 3.63 -7.23
N ILE A 41 -9.84 3.08 -6.24
CA ILE A 41 -9.30 1.72 -6.28
C ILE A 41 -10.42 0.70 -6.05
N LYS A 42 -11.34 0.99 -5.14
CA LYS A 42 -12.51 0.14 -4.86
C LYS A 42 -13.36 -0.05 -6.10
N GLN A 43 -13.71 1.04 -6.80
CA GLN A 43 -14.53 0.98 -8.01
C GLN A 43 -13.84 0.17 -9.13
N SER A 44 -12.53 0.30 -9.26
CA SER A 44 -11.75 -0.45 -10.26
C SER A 44 -11.64 -1.95 -9.94
N LEU A 45 -11.80 -2.34 -8.67
CA LEU A 45 -11.70 -3.72 -8.20
C LEU A 45 -13.07 -4.39 -7.99
N GLU A 46 -14.15 -3.63 -8.00
CA GLU A 46 -15.50 -4.17 -8.02
C GLU A 46 -15.70 -4.88 -9.38
N CYS A 47 -15.62 -6.21 -9.34
CA CYS A 47 -15.98 -7.03 -10.49
C CYS A 47 -17.43 -6.72 -10.82
N GLY A 48 -17.65 -5.98 -11.91
CA GLY A 48 -18.96 -5.55 -12.40
C GLY A 48 -19.87 -6.75 -12.54
N ARG A 49 -20.62 -7.05 -11.48
CA ARG A 49 -21.69 -8.02 -11.55
C ARG A 49 -22.85 -7.32 -12.24
N PRO A 50 -23.37 -7.88 -13.35
CA PRO A 50 -24.57 -7.36 -13.99
C PRO A 50 -25.79 -7.44 -13.06
#